data_AF-A0A946LEG5-F1
#
_entry.id   AF-A0A946LEG5-F1
#
_cell.length_a   1.000
_cell.length_b   1.000
_cell.length_c   1.000
_cell.angle_alpha   90.00
_cell.angle_beta   90.00
_cell.angle_gamma   90.00
#
_symmetry.space_group_name_H-M   'P 1'
#
loop_
_entity.id
_entity.type
_entity.pdbx_description
1 polymer ?
#
loop_
_entity_poly.entity_id
_entity_poly.type
_entity_poly.pdbx_seq_one_letter_code
_entity_poly.pdbx_strand_id
1 'polypeptide(L)'
;MAARSTQQLEKLFDAKPVIMLEEMQKALGSASRATIFRLLVKVSYCRSYNYNGKYYTKHDLTRYDKQGLFSYKGILFSRDGNLNATVTRLICQSSFGHTQRELQELLQVRVQTSLLTMVRYKQLARSKVAGQFIYLHPDSEIRVAQLAKRQELFEQRRFELKEVTAAVVIQVLLMLIWHPGSRTGDVARRLKGHSPPITIQHVRVVFDRYGLDNVGEKGGPSRH
;
A
#
# COMPACT_ATOMS: atom_id res chain seq x y z
N MET A 1 -43.49 7.04 21.85
CA MET A 1 -42.29 6.52 21.15
C MET A 1 -41.58 7.71 20.50
N ALA A 2 -40.37 8.05 20.92
CA ALA A 2 -39.61 9.14 20.28
C ALA A 2 -39.41 8.80 18.79
N ALA A 3 -39.71 9.76 17.91
CA ALA A 3 -39.53 9.59 16.48
C ALA A 3 -38.04 9.33 16.19
N ARG A 4 -37.72 8.10 15.79
CA ARG A 4 -36.36 7.70 15.41
C ARG A 4 -35.99 8.46 14.14
N SER A 5 -35.02 9.35 14.21
CA SER A 5 -34.71 10.28 13.12
C SER A 5 -33.29 10.11 12.60
N THR A 6 -33.06 10.51 11.35
CA THR A 6 -31.73 10.59 10.73
C THR A 6 -30.80 11.53 11.50
N GLN A 7 -31.36 12.60 12.09
CA GLN A 7 -30.63 13.56 12.91
C GLN A 7 -29.95 12.91 14.13
N GLN A 8 -30.53 11.85 14.71
CA GLN A 8 -29.89 11.13 15.83
C GLN A 8 -28.62 10.41 15.38
N LEU A 9 -28.60 9.84 14.16
CA LEU A 9 -27.40 9.22 13.60
C LEU A 9 -26.36 10.27 13.21
N GLU A 10 -26.78 11.38 12.61
CA GLU A 10 -25.88 12.49 12.28
C GLU A 10 -25.17 13.01 13.53
N LYS A 11 -25.92 13.32 14.60
CA LYS A 11 -25.34 13.72 15.88
C LYS A 11 -24.39 12.66 16.46
N LEU A 12 -24.70 11.38 16.28
CA LEU A 12 -23.82 10.31 16.73
C LEU A 12 -22.51 10.27 15.93
N PHE A 13 -22.56 10.44 14.61
CA PHE A 13 -21.38 10.53 13.74
C PHE A 13 -20.55 11.78 14.00
N ASP A 14 -21.19 12.90 14.34
CA ASP A 14 -20.50 14.15 14.68
C ASP A 14 -19.83 14.04 16.06
N ALA A 15 -20.42 13.28 17.00
CA ALA A 15 -19.83 13.01 18.32
C ALA A 15 -18.73 11.94 18.28
N LYS A 16 -18.83 10.95 17.38
CA LYS A 16 -17.87 9.85 17.26
C LYS A 16 -17.47 9.62 15.80
N PRO A 17 -16.16 9.71 15.46
CA PRO A 17 -15.70 9.54 14.09
C PRO A 17 -15.92 8.12 13.54
N VAL A 18 -15.96 7.11 14.41
CA VAL A 18 -16.17 5.70 14.04
C VAL A 18 -17.10 5.05 15.06
N ILE A 19 -18.09 4.31 14.57
CA ILE A 19 -19.18 3.74 15.36
C ILE A 19 -19.41 2.27 14.97
N MET A 20 -19.78 1.43 15.93
CA MET A 20 -20.23 0.05 15.71
C MET A 20 -21.76 -0.05 15.60
N LEU A 21 -22.25 -1.12 14.98
CA LEU A 21 -23.69 -1.37 14.84
C LEU A 21 -24.45 -1.38 16.19
N GLU A 22 -23.86 -1.97 17.22
CA GLU A 22 -24.43 -2.04 18.57
C GLU A 22 -24.61 -0.65 19.21
N GLU A 23 -23.69 0.27 18.95
CA GLU A 23 -23.78 1.64 19.45
C GLU A 23 -24.92 2.40 18.76
N MET A 24 -25.11 2.19 17.45
CA MET A 24 -26.27 2.73 16.72
C MET A 24 -27.59 2.14 17.22
N GLN A 25 -27.62 0.84 17.55
CA GLN A 25 -28.79 0.20 18.15
C GLN A 25 -29.16 0.85 19.47
N LYS A 26 -28.18 1.05 20.37
CA LYS A 26 -28.40 1.71 21.67
C LYS A 26 -28.88 3.15 21.49
N ALA A 27 -28.25 3.92 20.60
CA ALA A 27 -28.61 5.32 20.34
C ALA A 27 -30.02 5.50 19.76
N LEU A 28 -30.52 4.51 19.00
CA LEU A 28 -31.84 4.54 18.36
C LEU A 28 -32.92 3.76 19.14
N GLY A 29 -32.69 3.49 20.43
CA GLY A 29 -33.64 2.79 21.29
C GLY A 29 -33.88 1.35 20.84
N SER A 30 -32.80 0.57 20.75
CA SER A 30 -32.76 -0.84 20.34
C SER A 30 -33.41 -1.10 18.98
N ALA A 31 -33.16 -0.21 18.01
CA ALA A 31 -33.69 -0.36 16.67
C ALA A 31 -33.22 -1.65 15.99
N SER A 32 -34.08 -2.25 15.17
CA SER A 32 -33.70 -3.42 14.36
C SER A 32 -32.61 -3.05 13.36
N ARG A 33 -31.79 -4.03 12.95
CA ARG A 33 -30.74 -3.84 11.94
C ARG A 33 -31.29 -3.23 10.66
N ALA A 34 -32.45 -3.70 10.19
CA ALA A 34 -33.13 -3.18 9.01
C ALA A 34 -33.47 -1.68 9.14
N THR A 35 -33.93 -1.25 10.32
CA THR A 35 -34.23 0.16 10.59
C THR A 35 -32.98 1.02 10.54
N ILE A 36 -31.88 0.53 11.13
CA ILE A 36 -30.59 1.23 11.13
C ILE A 36 -30.05 1.38 9.72
N PHE A 37 -30.02 0.30 8.92
CA PHE A 37 -29.54 0.38 7.54
C PHE A 37 -30.40 1.32 6.69
N ARG A 38 -31.73 1.31 6.87
CA ARG A 38 -32.63 2.25 6.18
C ARG A 38 -32.32 3.71 6.52
N LEU A 39 -31.98 4.00 7.78
CA LEU A 39 -31.60 5.35 8.19
C LEU A 39 -30.18 5.70 7.72
N LEU A 40 -29.23 4.78 7.83
CA LEU A 40 -27.83 4.97 7.40
C LEU A 40 -27.71 5.36 5.93
N VAL A 41 -28.49 4.74 5.05
CA VAL A 41 -28.52 5.09 3.61
C VAL A 41 -28.81 6.59 3.40
N LYS A 42 -29.62 7.21 4.26
CA LYS A 42 -29.95 8.64 4.16
C LYS A 42 -28.84 9.56 4.65
N VAL A 43 -27.95 9.07 5.52
CA VAL A 43 -26.90 9.86 6.18
C VAL A 43 -25.56 9.76 5.41
N SER A 44 -25.51 9.01 4.31
CA SER A 44 -24.31 8.72 3.51
C SER A 44 -23.17 8.19 4.38
N TYR A 45 -23.00 6.87 4.44
CA TYR A 45 -22.06 6.20 5.35
C TYR A 45 -21.03 5.35 4.59
N CYS A 46 -19.93 5.05 5.28
CA CYS A 46 -18.90 4.11 4.82
C CYS A 46 -18.64 3.04 5.87
N ARG A 47 -18.20 1.86 5.40
CA ARG A 47 -17.83 0.72 6.24
C ARG A 47 -16.33 0.46 6.16
N SER A 48 -15.76 -0.05 7.23
CA SER A 48 -14.36 -0.45 7.25
C SER A 48 -14.11 -1.65 6.34
N TYR A 49 -13.08 -1.60 5.49
CA TYR A 49 -12.77 -2.72 4.61
C TYR A 49 -11.87 -3.79 5.26
N ASN A 50 -11.17 -3.49 6.37
CA ASN A 50 -10.20 -4.39 7.00
C ASN A 50 -10.74 -5.20 8.20
N TYR A 51 -11.94 -4.88 8.70
CA TYR A 51 -12.61 -5.59 9.80
C TYR A 51 -13.97 -6.14 9.39
N ASN A 52 -14.08 -6.72 8.19
CA ASN A 52 -15.31 -7.33 7.66
C ASN A 52 -16.53 -6.38 7.72
N GLY A 53 -16.32 -5.07 7.57
CA GLY A 53 -17.42 -4.08 7.63
C GLY A 53 -18.00 -3.82 9.03
N LYS A 54 -17.29 -4.18 10.11
CA LYS A 54 -17.75 -4.00 11.50
C LYS A 54 -17.91 -2.53 11.92
N TYR A 55 -17.07 -1.65 11.39
CA TYR A 55 -17.04 -0.25 11.76
C TYR A 55 -17.66 0.64 10.69
N TYR A 56 -18.34 1.67 11.14
CA TYR A 56 -19.08 2.62 10.33
C TYR A 56 -18.57 4.03 10.57
N THR A 57 -18.54 4.84 9.51
CA THR A 57 -18.17 6.25 9.59
C THR A 57 -19.02 7.05 8.61
N LYS A 58 -19.14 8.36 8.83
CA LYS A 58 -19.81 9.27 7.90
C LYS A 58 -19.00 9.33 6.60
N HIS A 59 -19.69 9.24 5.47
CA HIS A 59 -19.07 9.39 4.16
C HIS A 59 -18.87 10.88 3.89
N ASP A 60 -17.70 11.37 4.27
CA ASP A 60 -17.30 12.76 4.13
C ASP A 60 -16.05 12.84 3.26
N LEU A 61 -16.17 13.52 2.13
CA LEU A 61 -15.11 13.66 1.13
C LEU A 61 -13.86 14.36 1.70
N THR A 62 -14.01 15.20 2.72
CA THR A 62 -12.90 15.96 3.34
C THR A 62 -11.96 15.08 4.17
N ARG A 63 -12.39 13.87 4.55
CA ARG A 63 -11.63 12.98 5.44
C ARG A 63 -10.73 12.00 4.69
N TYR A 64 -10.92 11.86 3.39
CA TYR A 64 -10.12 10.94 2.58
C TYR A 64 -8.84 11.62 2.10
N ASP A 65 -7.77 10.84 2.02
CA ASP A 65 -6.53 11.26 1.37
C ASP A 65 -6.68 11.37 -0.15
N LYS A 66 -5.58 11.72 -0.83
CA LYS A 66 -5.53 11.83 -2.29
C LYS A 66 -5.88 10.51 -3.01
N GLN A 67 -5.71 9.37 -2.34
CA GLN A 67 -6.02 8.05 -2.85
C GLN A 67 -7.46 7.63 -2.52
N GLY A 68 -8.23 8.44 -1.79
CA GLY A 68 -9.60 8.15 -1.38
C GLY A 68 -9.68 7.23 -0.17
N LEU A 69 -8.61 7.12 0.61
CA LEU A 69 -8.51 6.26 1.79
C LEU A 69 -8.56 7.10 3.08
N PHE A 70 -9.11 6.51 4.12
CA PHE A 70 -9.18 7.13 5.44
C PHE A 70 -8.82 6.09 6.51
N SER A 71 -7.92 6.45 7.41
CA SER A 71 -7.50 5.59 8.53
C SER A 71 -7.84 6.24 9.86
N TYR A 72 -8.41 5.47 10.78
CA TYR A 72 -8.68 5.88 12.14
C TYR A 72 -8.29 4.77 13.11
N LYS A 73 -7.22 4.97 13.88
CA LYS A 73 -6.72 4.01 14.88
C LYS A 73 -6.59 2.57 14.33
N GLY A 74 -6.08 2.45 13.10
CA GLY A 74 -5.92 1.15 12.40
C GLY A 74 -7.18 0.61 11.73
N ILE A 75 -8.32 1.30 11.84
CA ILE A 75 -9.55 0.99 11.09
C ILE A 75 -9.49 1.73 9.76
N LEU A 76 -9.68 0.99 8.68
CA LEU A 76 -9.43 1.51 7.34
C LEU A 76 -10.72 1.59 6.54
N PHE A 77 -10.93 2.74 5.92
CA PHE A 77 -12.10 3.08 5.12
C PHE A 77 -11.66 3.54 3.74
N SER A 78 -12.57 3.39 2.79
CA SER A 78 -12.41 3.89 1.44
C SER A 78 -13.68 4.59 1.03
N ARG A 79 -13.56 5.65 0.21
CA ARG A 79 -14.71 6.29 -0.43
C ARG A 79 -15.53 5.34 -1.29
N ASP A 80 -14.91 4.25 -1.76
CA ASP A 80 -15.55 3.23 -2.61
C ASP A 80 -16.34 2.19 -1.79
N GLY A 81 -16.29 2.29 -0.45
CA GLY A 81 -17.11 1.51 0.49
C GLY A 81 -16.68 0.06 0.71
N ASN A 82 -15.97 -0.59 -0.23
CA ASN A 82 -15.43 -1.94 -0.06
C ASN A 82 -14.05 -2.11 -0.72
N LEU A 83 -13.30 -3.12 -0.25
CA LEU A 83 -11.93 -3.39 -0.71
C LEU A 83 -11.86 -3.62 -2.22
N ASN A 84 -12.81 -4.37 -2.78
CA ASN A 84 -12.77 -4.74 -4.18
C ASN A 84 -12.96 -3.53 -5.10
N ALA A 85 -13.99 -2.73 -4.83
CA ALA A 85 -14.23 -1.48 -5.56
C ALA A 85 -13.04 -0.51 -5.43
N THR A 86 -12.43 -0.45 -4.24
CA THR A 86 -11.24 0.39 -4.00
C THR A 86 -10.06 -0.06 -4.85
N VAL A 87 -9.74 -1.35 -4.86
CA VAL A 87 -8.64 -1.91 -5.66
C VAL A 87 -8.87 -1.66 -7.15
N THR A 88 -10.09 -1.92 -7.65
CA THR A 88 -10.43 -1.67 -9.05
C THR A 88 -10.22 -0.19 -9.40
N ARG A 89 -10.74 0.73 -8.60
CA ARG A 89 -10.56 2.17 -8.84
C ARG A 89 -9.08 2.56 -8.84
N LEU A 90 -8.30 2.12 -7.85
CA LEU A 90 -6.88 2.46 -7.74
C LEU A 90 -6.10 1.99 -8.97
N ILE A 91 -6.37 0.78 -9.46
CA ILE A 91 -5.72 0.24 -10.66
C ILE A 91 -6.18 0.98 -11.92
N CYS A 92 -7.49 1.22 -12.07
CA CYS A 92 -8.03 1.87 -13.25
C CYS A 92 -7.64 3.35 -13.36
N GLN A 93 -7.45 4.04 -12.23
CA GLN A 93 -6.99 5.43 -12.18
C GLN A 93 -5.46 5.55 -12.20
N SER A 94 -4.73 4.46 -12.03
CA SER A 94 -3.26 4.46 -12.09
C SER A 94 -2.78 4.67 -13.52
N SER A 95 -1.71 5.44 -13.69
CA SER A 95 -1.08 5.64 -15.00
C SER A 95 -0.14 4.50 -15.39
N PHE A 96 0.24 3.61 -14.46
CA PHE A 96 1.23 2.54 -14.69
C PHE A 96 0.80 1.17 -14.11
N GLY A 97 -0.48 1.05 -13.77
CA GLY A 97 -1.02 -0.11 -13.04
C GLY A 97 -0.46 -0.20 -11.61
N HIS A 98 -0.64 -1.36 -10.98
CA HIS A 98 -0.07 -1.61 -9.66
C HIS A 98 0.40 -3.04 -9.49
N THR A 99 1.45 -3.21 -8.69
CA THR A 99 1.82 -4.54 -8.16
C THR A 99 0.97 -4.89 -6.94
N GLN A 100 0.91 -6.18 -6.60
CA GLN A 100 0.30 -6.64 -5.34
C GLN A 100 0.92 -5.93 -4.14
N ARG A 101 2.25 -5.77 -4.13
CA ARG A 101 2.99 -5.18 -3.01
C ARG A 101 2.64 -3.71 -2.82
N GLU A 102 2.63 -2.93 -3.90
CA GLU A 102 2.24 -1.51 -3.87
C GLU A 102 0.81 -1.34 -3.33
N LEU A 103 -0.13 -2.19 -3.77
CA LEU A 103 -1.51 -2.17 -3.25
C LEU A 103 -1.59 -2.56 -1.78
N GLN A 104 -0.82 -3.57 -1.35
CA GLN A 104 -0.79 -3.99 0.05
C GLN A 104 -0.16 -2.91 0.96
N GLU A 105 0.87 -2.21 0.49
CA GLU A 105 1.48 -1.09 1.22
C GLU A 105 0.49 0.08 1.35
N LEU A 106 -0.25 0.38 0.28
CA LEU A 106 -1.25 1.46 0.26
C LEU A 106 -2.49 1.13 1.10
N LEU A 107 -3.05 -0.06 0.94
CA LEU A 107 -4.31 -0.48 1.58
C LEU A 107 -4.09 -1.11 2.96
N GLN A 108 -2.84 -1.38 3.34
CA GLN A 108 -2.45 -2.01 4.61
C GLN A 108 -3.17 -3.34 4.91
N VAL A 109 -3.68 -4.01 3.87
CA VAL A 109 -4.36 -5.31 3.93
C VAL A 109 -3.88 -6.22 2.81
N ARG A 110 -4.00 -7.53 3.02
CA ARG A 110 -3.69 -8.53 1.98
C ARG A 110 -4.74 -8.48 0.88
N VAL A 111 -4.31 -8.24 -0.36
CA VAL A 111 -5.19 -8.12 -1.54
C VAL A 111 -5.08 -9.29 -2.52
N GLN A 112 -4.20 -10.26 -2.26
CA GLN A 112 -3.88 -11.35 -3.20
C GLN A 112 -5.12 -12.14 -3.65
N THR A 113 -5.95 -12.59 -2.70
CA THR A 113 -7.15 -13.38 -3.00
C THR A 113 -8.18 -12.56 -3.80
N SER A 114 -8.37 -11.28 -3.44
CA SER A 114 -9.25 -10.36 -4.17
C SER A 114 -8.77 -10.15 -5.61
N LEU A 115 -7.49 -9.87 -5.80
CA LEU A 115 -6.89 -9.65 -7.11
C LEU A 115 -7.00 -10.87 -8.02
N LEU A 116 -6.70 -12.07 -7.50
CA LEU A 116 -6.87 -13.32 -8.27
C LEU A 116 -8.32 -13.54 -8.69
N THR A 117 -9.26 -13.18 -7.82
CA THR A 117 -10.69 -13.30 -8.09
C THR A 117 -11.13 -12.31 -9.16
N MET A 118 -10.72 -11.05 -9.08
CA MET A 118 -11.01 -10.03 -10.09
C MET A 118 -10.46 -10.37 -11.48
N VAL A 119 -9.23 -10.90 -11.54
CA VAL A 119 -8.63 -11.34 -12.81
C VAL A 119 -9.42 -12.51 -13.41
N ARG A 120 -9.83 -13.49 -12.59
CA ARG A 120 -10.68 -14.60 -13.05
C ARG A 120 -12.02 -14.13 -13.63
N TYR A 121 -12.63 -13.12 -13.02
CA TYR A 121 -13.87 -12.51 -13.50
C TYR A 121 -13.67 -11.41 -14.55
N LYS A 122 -12.47 -11.29 -15.14
CA LYS A 122 -12.12 -10.29 -16.16
C LYS A 122 -12.38 -8.83 -15.76
N GLN A 123 -12.43 -8.54 -14.46
CA GLN A 123 -12.57 -7.18 -13.94
C GLN A 123 -11.24 -6.41 -14.00
N LEU A 124 -10.12 -7.14 -14.02
CA LEU A 124 -8.77 -6.61 -14.13
C LEU A 124 -7.95 -7.46 -15.09
N ALA A 125 -6.99 -6.83 -15.75
CA ALA A 125 -5.96 -7.53 -16.50
C ALA A 125 -4.71 -7.75 -15.62
N ARG A 126 -3.90 -8.73 -15.99
CA ARG A 126 -2.63 -9.04 -15.33
C ARG A 126 -1.56 -9.34 -16.37
N SER A 127 -0.40 -8.71 -16.23
CA SER A 127 0.77 -8.94 -17.08
C SER A 127 2.03 -9.08 -16.22
N LYS A 128 3.05 -9.77 -16.73
CA LYS A 128 4.33 -9.93 -16.05
C LYS A 128 5.36 -9.00 -16.69
N VAL A 129 5.97 -8.13 -15.90
CA VAL A 129 7.01 -7.18 -16.33
C VAL A 129 8.18 -7.30 -15.36
N ALA A 130 9.39 -7.53 -15.89
CA ALA A 130 10.62 -7.68 -15.12
C ALA A 130 10.49 -8.64 -13.90
N GLY A 131 9.81 -9.78 -14.10
CA GLY A 131 9.61 -10.78 -13.03
C GLY A 131 8.45 -10.50 -12.07
N GLN A 132 7.85 -9.30 -12.11
CA GLN A 132 6.75 -8.90 -11.22
C GLN A 132 5.41 -8.93 -11.93
N PHE A 133 4.34 -9.29 -11.20
CA PHE A 133 2.98 -9.20 -11.73
C PHE A 133 2.40 -7.82 -11.50
N ILE A 134 1.86 -7.25 -12.58
CA ILE A 134 1.27 -5.94 -12.62
C ILE A 134 -0.19 -6.10 -13.01
N TYR A 135 -1.04 -5.55 -12.17
CA TYR A 135 -2.48 -5.51 -12.36
C TYR A 135 -2.84 -4.20 -13.04
N LEU A 136 -3.67 -4.32 -14.08
CA LEU A 136 -3.88 -3.30 -15.10
C LEU A 136 -5.37 -3.19 -15.42
N HIS A 137 -5.70 -2.12 -16.13
CA HIS A 137 -7.05 -1.91 -16.63
C HIS A 137 -7.49 -3.08 -17.55
N PRO A 138 -8.76 -3.53 -17.49
CA PRO A 138 -9.27 -4.60 -18.36
C PRO A 138 -9.29 -4.21 -19.85
N ASP A 139 -9.56 -2.94 -20.15
CA ASP A 139 -9.49 -2.37 -21.50
C ASP A 139 -8.07 -2.47 -22.10
N SER A 140 -7.97 -2.86 -23.38
CA SER A 140 -6.69 -3.07 -24.06
C SER A 140 -5.90 -1.81 -24.33
N GLU A 141 -6.55 -0.72 -24.72
CA GLU A 141 -5.87 0.52 -25.09
C GLU A 141 -5.24 1.15 -23.84
N ILE A 142 -6.02 1.24 -22.76
CA ILE A 142 -5.54 1.76 -21.48
C ILE A 142 -4.43 0.86 -20.92
N ARG A 143 -4.57 -0.46 -21.05
CA ARG A 143 -3.56 -1.41 -20.57
C ARG A 143 -2.21 -1.23 -21.27
N VAL A 144 -2.20 -1.04 -22.58
CA VAL A 144 -0.95 -0.81 -23.34
C VAL A 144 -0.27 0.47 -22.86
N ALA A 145 -1.02 1.56 -22.68
CA ALA A 145 -0.50 2.82 -22.16
C ALA A 145 0.07 2.67 -20.73
N GLN A 146 -0.62 1.95 -19.85
CA GLN A 146 -0.14 1.66 -18.49
C GLN A 146 1.16 0.85 -18.50
N LEU A 147 1.25 -0.18 -19.36
CA LEU A 147 2.45 -1.00 -19.50
C LEU A 147 3.65 -0.22 -20.03
N ALA A 148 3.45 0.63 -21.03
CA ALA A 148 4.51 1.47 -21.59
C ALA A 148 5.13 2.38 -20.51
N LYS A 149 4.29 3.11 -19.76
CA LYS A 149 4.73 3.96 -18.64
C LYS A 149 5.43 3.16 -17.54
N ARG A 150 4.95 1.94 -17.28
CA ARG A 150 5.57 1.07 -16.28
C ARG A 150 6.95 0.61 -16.71
N GLN A 151 7.15 0.29 -17.99
CA GLN A 151 8.45 -0.06 -18.54
C GLN A 151 9.43 1.11 -18.45
N GLU A 152 8.99 2.32 -18.81
CA GLU A 152 9.79 3.54 -18.68
C GLU A 152 10.24 3.77 -17.24
N LEU A 153 9.34 3.63 -16.26
CA LEU A 153 9.66 3.74 -14.84
C LEU A 153 10.66 2.66 -14.36
N PHE A 154 10.65 1.48 -14.96
CA PHE A 154 11.64 0.44 -14.66
C PHE A 154 13.01 0.78 -15.28
N GLU A 155 13.05 1.25 -16.52
CA GLU A 155 14.31 1.63 -17.16
C GLU A 155 14.94 2.86 -16.48
N GLN A 156 14.14 3.86 -16.08
CA GLN A 156 14.62 5.00 -15.29
C GLN A 156 15.25 4.53 -13.97
N ARG A 157 14.54 3.69 -13.20
CA ARG A 157 15.09 3.13 -11.96
C ARG A 157 16.33 2.28 -12.21
N ARG A 158 16.37 1.53 -13.30
CA ARG A 158 17.54 0.73 -13.67
C ARG A 158 18.73 1.61 -14.06
N PHE A 159 18.49 2.72 -14.75
CA PHE A 159 19.51 3.71 -15.10
C PHE A 159 20.08 4.38 -13.85
N GLU A 160 19.22 4.83 -12.94
CA GLU A 160 19.64 5.37 -11.62
C GLU A 160 20.52 4.37 -10.85
N LEU A 161 20.16 3.08 -10.86
CA LEU A 161 20.97 2.02 -10.24
C LEU A 161 22.27 1.72 -10.98
N LYS A 162 22.40 2.03 -12.28
CA LYS A 162 23.67 1.87 -13.01
C LYS A 162 24.61 3.05 -12.74
N GLU A 163 24.06 4.26 -12.67
CA GLU A 163 24.73 5.51 -12.32
C GLU A 163 25.04 5.64 -10.81
N VAL A 164 25.37 4.53 -10.13
CA VAL A 164 25.93 4.63 -8.77
C VAL A 164 27.25 5.39 -8.87
N THR A 165 27.21 6.66 -8.43
CA THR A 165 28.35 7.58 -8.49
C THR A 165 29.49 7.11 -7.60
N ALA A 166 30.71 7.54 -7.92
CA ALA A 166 31.89 7.27 -7.10
C ALA A 166 31.69 7.71 -5.64
N ALA A 167 30.96 8.80 -5.40
CA ALA A 167 30.63 9.25 -4.05
C ALA A 167 29.83 8.20 -3.25
N VAL A 168 28.82 7.58 -3.85
CA VAL A 168 28.03 6.52 -3.21
C VAL A 168 28.87 5.28 -2.96
N VAL A 169 29.72 4.89 -3.94
CA VAL A 169 30.67 3.79 -3.78
C VAL A 169 31.60 4.05 -2.58
N ILE A 170 32.23 5.22 -2.54
CA ILE A 170 33.16 5.61 -1.47
C ILE A 170 32.49 5.56 -0.11
N GLN A 171 31.25 6.07 0.01
CA GLN A 171 30.51 6.05 1.27
C GLN A 171 30.18 4.63 1.74
N VAL A 172 29.78 3.75 0.82
CA VAL A 172 29.54 2.33 1.12
C VAL A 172 30.82 1.63 1.58
N LEU A 173 31.95 1.86 0.89
CA LEU A 173 33.24 1.27 1.25
C LEU A 173 33.79 1.82 2.57
N LEU A 174 33.68 3.13 2.83
CA LEU A 174 34.03 3.74 4.11
C LEU A 174 33.26 3.11 5.26
N MET A 175 31.95 2.87 5.07
CA MET A 175 31.12 2.21 6.08
C MET A 175 31.61 0.79 6.39
N LEU A 176 32.10 0.07 5.38
CA LEU A 176 32.65 -1.29 5.54
C LEU A 176 34.03 -1.30 6.21
N ILE A 177 34.85 -0.27 5.99
CA ILE A 177 36.12 -0.09 6.70
C ILE A 177 35.86 0.15 8.19
N TRP A 178 34.88 1.01 8.53
CA TRP A 178 34.56 1.33 9.92
C TRP A 178 33.78 0.22 10.64
N HIS A 179 33.02 -0.59 9.90
CA HIS A 179 32.29 -1.73 10.47
C HIS A 179 32.49 -2.99 9.61
N PRO A 180 33.65 -3.65 9.75
CA PRO A 180 33.95 -4.88 9.02
C PRO A 180 32.88 -5.95 9.26
N GLY A 181 32.48 -6.67 8.22
CA GLY A 181 31.45 -7.73 8.28
C GLY A 181 29.99 -7.25 8.24
N SER A 182 29.74 -5.95 8.06
CA SER A 182 28.38 -5.43 7.88
C SER A 182 27.75 -5.96 6.60
N ARG A 183 26.53 -6.49 6.67
CA ARG A 183 25.79 -6.95 5.48
C ARG A 183 25.10 -5.78 4.79
N THR A 184 24.65 -5.99 3.56
CA THR A 184 23.95 -4.98 2.74
C THR A 184 22.85 -4.22 3.50
N GLY A 185 22.07 -4.93 4.32
CA GLY A 185 21.00 -4.33 5.14
C GLY A 185 21.51 -3.42 6.26
N ASP A 186 22.65 -3.74 6.86
CA ASP A 186 23.24 -2.97 7.96
C ASP A 186 23.86 -1.67 7.42
N VAL A 187 24.61 -1.77 6.33
CA VAL A 187 25.19 -0.62 5.63
C VAL A 187 24.09 0.34 5.15
N ALA A 188 23.04 -0.17 4.52
CA ALA A 188 21.92 0.65 4.06
C ALA A 188 21.17 1.34 5.22
N ARG A 189 21.07 0.68 6.39
CA ARG A 189 20.44 1.28 7.57
C ARG A 189 21.27 2.43 8.13
N ARG A 190 22.60 2.29 8.14
CA ARG A 190 23.53 3.31 8.65
C ARG A 190 23.69 4.50 7.71
N LEU A 191 23.61 4.26 6.39
CA LEU A 191 23.64 5.32 5.37
C LEU A 191 22.26 5.97 5.13
N LYS A 192 21.24 5.62 5.93
CA LYS A 192 19.91 6.21 5.84
C LYS A 192 19.98 7.69 6.24
N GLY A 193 19.61 8.60 5.32
CA GLY A 193 19.67 10.05 5.54
C GLY A 193 20.89 10.73 4.91
N HIS A 194 21.74 9.99 4.18
CA HIS A 194 22.84 10.56 3.39
C HIS A 194 22.31 11.36 2.18
N SER A 195 23.10 12.34 1.71
CA SER A 195 22.85 13.11 0.49
C SER A 195 24.02 12.91 -0.48
N PRO A 196 23.80 12.33 -1.67
CA PRO A 196 22.52 11.88 -2.23
C PRO A 196 21.94 10.63 -1.53
N PRO A 197 20.61 10.41 -1.55
CA PRO A 197 19.97 9.28 -0.86
C PRO A 197 20.53 7.91 -1.30
N ILE A 198 21.21 7.23 -0.39
CA ILE A 198 21.75 5.89 -0.63
C ILE A 198 20.69 4.85 -0.25
N THR A 199 20.17 4.13 -1.25
CA THR A 199 19.20 3.05 -1.02
C THR A 199 19.90 1.72 -0.83
N ILE A 200 19.21 0.74 -0.25
CA ILE A 200 19.72 -0.64 -0.15
C ILE A 200 20.05 -1.25 -1.52
N GLN A 201 19.41 -0.80 -2.59
CA GLN A 201 19.72 -1.27 -3.94
C GLN A 201 21.03 -0.66 -4.45
N HIS A 202 21.33 0.61 -4.15
CA HIS A 202 22.65 1.19 -4.42
C HIS A 202 23.74 0.41 -3.68
N VAL A 203 23.53 0.10 -2.40
CA VAL A 203 24.48 -0.71 -1.61
C VAL A 203 24.69 -2.08 -2.23
N ARG A 204 23.62 -2.77 -2.66
CA ARG A 204 23.71 -4.07 -3.34
C ARG A 204 24.52 -3.99 -4.63
N VAL A 205 24.27 -2.98 -5.47
CA VAL A 205 25.05 -2.79 -6.71
C VAL A 205 26.54 -2.62 -6.39
N VAL A 206 26.90 -1.91 -5.32
CA VAL A 206 28.30 -1.79 -4.88
C VAL A 206 28.84 -3.13 -4.39
N PHE A 207 28.09 -3.86 -3.55
CA PHE A 207 28.50 -5.17 -3.06
C PHE A 207 28.72 -6.17 -4.20
N ASP A 208 27.81 -6.22 -5.16
CA ASP A 208 27.90 -7.08 -6.35
C ASP A 208 29.10 -6.68 -7.23
N ARG A 209 29.30 -5.37 -7.45
CA ARG A 209 30.39 -4.84 -8.29
C ARG A 209 31.78 -5.20 -7.76
N TYR A 210 31.94 -5.24 -6.43
CA TYR A 210 33.25 -5.47 -5.78
C TYR A 210 33.34 -6.83 -5.06
N GLY A 211 32.35 -7.72 -5.22
CA GLY A 211 32.36 -9.04 -4.60
C GLY A 211 32.39 -9.04 -3.07
N LEU A 212 31.68 -8.10 -2.45
CA LEU A 212 31.81 -7.81 -1.00
C LEU A 212 30.99 -8.74 -0.09
N ASP A 213 30.21 -9.66 -0.66
CA ASP A 213 29.32 -10.56 0.11
C ASP A 213 30.09 -11.52 1.05
N ASN A 214 31.36 -11.80 0.75
CA ASN A 214 32.21 -12.71 1.52
C ASN A 214 33.23 -11.99 2.42
N VAL A 215 33.21 -10.65 2.47
CA VAL A 215 34.19 -9.85 3.22
C VAL A 215 33.83 -9.88 4.71
N GLY A 216 34.18 -10.99 5.36
CA GLY A 216 33.87 -11.29 6.76
C GLY A 216 33.97 -12.78 7.13
N GLU A 217 33.98 -13.69 6.14
CA GLU A 217 34.38 -15.07 6.36
C GLU A 217 35.90 -15.12 6.47
N LYS A 218 36.41 -15.05 7.71
CA LYS A 218 37.82 -15.30 7.99
C LYS A 218 38.23 -16.65 7.37
N GLY A 219 39.22 -16.61 6.48
CA GLY A 219 40.03 -17.79 6.17
C GLY A 219 40.59 -18.37 7.47
N GLY A 220 40.14 -19.57 7.83
CA GLY A 220 40.88 -20.47 8.72
C GLY A 220 41.94 -21.21 7.91
N PRO A 221 43.09 -21.58 8.52
CA PRO A 221 44.31 -21.88 7.80
C PRO A 221 44.22 -23.18 7.01
N SER A 222 44.83 -23.18 5.82
CA SER A 222 45.32 -24.40 5.18
C SER A 222 46.23 -25.14 6.16
N ARG A 223 45.82 -26.32 6.61
CA ARG A 223 46.72 -27.28 7.25
C ARG A 223 47.17 -28.27 6.17
N HIS A 224 48.50 -28.36 6.06
CA HIS A 224 49.25 -29.40 5.33
C HIS A 224 48.81 -30.81 5.72
#